data_AF-A0A1H6Q056-F1
#
_entry.id   AF-A0A1H6Q056-F1
#
_cell.length_a   1.000
_cell.length_b   1.000
_cell.length_c   1.000
_cell.angle_alpha   90.00
_cell.angle_beta   90.00
_cell.angle_gamma   90.00
#
_symmetry.space_group_name_H-M   'P 1'
#
loop_
_entity.id
_entity.type
_entity.pdbx_description
1 polymer ?
#
loop_
_entity_poly.entity_id
_entity_poly.type
_entity_poly.pdbx_seq_one_letter_code
_entity_poly.pdbx_strand_id
1 'polypeptide(L)'
;MTKLLIQLRKATKSLHDTIEKTTPLTKIMQTPLHKDSYIQALNYLYPPIFQLESSLDKFMPEFNYQARHPLLALDLKNLGTHPPKIKNLSHLQLSCEIQKYGHFYVLVGSQLGGHIIANHINQHANNLSTLFFDSSDKQVWKQLINTINQATFNQEQEAQIIKAATTAFELFLPSKDI
;
A
#
# COMPACT_ATOMS: atom_id res chain seq x y z
N MET A 1 19.86 11.25 -2.81
CA MET A 1 18.39 11.20 -2.90
C MET A 1 17.95 12.42 -3.69
N THR A 2 17.23 12.25 -4.81
CA THR A 2 16.81 13.38 -5.64
C THR A 2 15.83 14.31 -4.92
N LYS A 3 15.71 15.54 -5.46
CA LYS A 3 14.73 16.54 -5.02
C LYS A 3 13.30 15.96 -5.01
N LEU A 4 12.91 15.25 -6.06
CA LEU A 4 11.59 14.63 -6.18
C LEU A 4 11.30 13.63 -5.05
N LEU A 5 12.25 12.75 -4.70
CA LEU A 5 12.05 11.79 -3.60
C LEU A 5 11.89 12.47 -2.23
N ILE A 6 12.63 13.56 -2.00
CA ILE A 6 12.47 14.37 -0.79
C ILE A 6 11.08 15.01 -0.76
N GLN A 7 10.62 15.54 -1.89
CA GLN A 7 9.29 16.13 -2.01
C GLN A 7 8.17 15.11 -1.83
N LEU A 8 8.29 13.92 -2.41
CA LEU A 8 7.34 12.81 -2.21
C LEU A 8 7.20 12.48 -0.73
N ARG A 9 8.31 12.24 -0.03
CA ARG A 9 8.30 11.97 1.41
C ARG A 9 7.66 13.08 2.21
N LYS A 10 8.00 14.34 1.91
CA LYS A 10 7.44 15.50 2.60
C LYS A 10 5.93 15.61 2.37
N ALA A 11 5.48 15.45 1.13
CA ALA A 11 4.08 15.59 0.73
C ALA A 11 3.20 14.49 1.34
N THR A 12 3.73 13.28 1.51
CA THR A 12 2.94 12.14 2.01
C THR A 12 3.09 11.90 3.51
N LYS A 13 3.97 12.63 4.21
CA LYS A 13 4.30 12.37 5.62
C LYS A 13 3.09 12.44 6.54
N SER A 14 2.28 13.49 6.44
CA SER A 14 1.11 13.67 7.31
C SER A 14 0.04 12.61 7.08
N LEU A 15 -0.16 12.19 5.82
CA LEU A 15 -1.09 11.13 5.46
C LEU A 15 -0.63 9.78 6.02
N HIS A 16 0.65 9.44 5.82
CA HIS A 16 1.26 8.25 6.40
C HIS A 16 1.07 8.20 7.92
N ASP A 17 1.42 9.28 8.63
CA ASP A 17 1.28 9.38 10.08
C ASP A 17 -0.18 9.26 10.54
N THR A 18 -1.11 9.79 9.74
CA THR A 18 -2.54 9.69 10.03
C THR A 18 -2.98 8.24 9.92
N ILE A 19 -2.64 7.56 8.83
CA ILE A 19 -2.99 6.16 8.58
C ILE A 19 -2.45 5.25 9.68
N GLU A 20 -1.20 5.46 10.10
CA GLU A 20 -0.60 4.68 11.20
C GLU A 20 -1.31 4.87 12.54
N LYS A 21 -2.03 5.97 12.76
CA LYS A 21 -2.66 6.30 14.04
C LYS A 21 -4.17 6.10 14.09
N THR A 22 -4.86 6.22 12.96
CA THR A 22 -6.33 6.28 12.93
C THR A 22 -6.99 5.04 12.34
N THR A 23 -6.21 4.08 11.85
CA THR A 23 -6.73 2.91 11.15
C THR A 23 -6.65 1.64 12.01
N PRO A 24 -7.36 0.55 11.62
CA PRO A 24 -7.27 -0.73 12.29
C PRO A 24 -5.85 -1.32 12.35
N LEU A 25 -4.90 -0.79 11.57
CA LEU A 25 -3.48 -1.19 11.62
C LEU A 25 -2.84 -0.95 12.99
N THR A 26 -3.33 0.03 13.76
CA THR A 26 -2.89 0.24 15.15
C THR A 26 -3.15 -0.97 16.04
N LYS A 27 -4.31 -1.61 15.87
CA LYS A 27 -4.77 -2.71 16.72
C LYS A 27 -4.00 -4.00 16.48
N ILE A 28 -3.51 -4.23 15.26
CA ILE A 28 -2.73 -5.43 14.94
C ILE A 28 -1.29 -5.37 15.47
N MET A 29 -0.87 -4.21 15.97
CA MET A 29 0.42 -4.00 16.64
C MET A 29 0.31 -4.01 18.18
N GLN A 30 -0.89 -4.25 18.72
CA GLN A 30 -1.14 -4.32 20.15
C GLN A 30 -1.02 -5.75 20.66
N THR A 31 -0.64 -5.89 21.93
CA THR A 31 -0.60 -7.18 22.63
C THR A 31 -1.62 -7.14 23.79
N PRO A 32 -2.53 -8.12 23.90
CA PRO A 32 -2.68 -9.30 23.03
C PRO A 32 -3.24 -8.97 21.63
N LEU A 33 -2.76 -9.67 20.61
CA LEU A 33 -3.29 -9.58 19.25
C LEU A 33 -4.56 -10.43 19.13
N HIS A 34 -5.67 -9.78 18.77
CA HIS A 34 -6.95 -10.46 18.58
C HIS A 34 -7.23 -10.76 17.11
N LYS A 35 -7.71 -11.99 16.81
CA LYS A 35 -8.10 -12.43 15.46
C LYS A 35 -9.06 -11.45 14.77
N ASP A 36 -10.05 -10.92 15.48
CA ASP A 36 -11.02 -9.98 14.91
C ASP A 36 -10.39 -8.65 14.50
N SER A 37 -9.40 -8.16 15.26
CA SER A 37 -8.64 -6.96 14.89
C SER A 37 -7.79 -7.21 13.65
N TYR A 38 -7.25 -8.43 13.50
CA TYR A 38 -6.53 -8.82 12.30
C TYR A 38 -7.44 -8.89 11.06
N ILE A 39 -8.61 -9.52 11.18
CA ILE A 39 -9.62 -9.54 10.11
C ILE A 39 -10.04 -8.12 9.72
N GLN A 40 -10.26 -7.24 10.69
CA GLN A 40 -10.60 -5.83 10.43
C GLN A 40 -9.48 -5.12 9.64
N ALA A 41 -8.22 -5.33 9.99
CA ALA A 41 -7.09 -4.75 9.26
C ALA A 41 -6.96 -5.28 7.83
N LEU A 42 -7.13 -6.58 7.61
CA LEU A 42 -7.10 -7.16 6.26
C LEU A 42 -8.26 -6.66 5.39
N ASN A 43 -9.47 -6.59 5.94
CA ASN A 43 -10.63 -6.01 5.27
C ASN A 43 -10.44 -4.53 4.95
N TYR A 44 -9.76 -3.79 5.83
CA TYR A 44 -9.42 -2.39 5.62
C TYR A 44 -8.43 -2.20 4.47
N LEU A 45 -7.39 -3.03 4.42
CA LEU A 45 -6.33 -2.96 3.40
C LEU A 45 -6.78 -3.45 2.03
N TYR A 46 -7.75 -4.37 1.96
CA TYR A 46 -8.10 -5.04 0.71
C TYR A 46 -8.59 -4.09 -0.39
N PRO A 47 -9.61 -3.23 -0.19
CA PRO A 47 -10.09 -2.33 -1.24
C PRO A 47 -9.01 -1.38 -1.81
N PRO A 48 -8.24 -0.62 -0.99
CA PRO A 48 -7.26 0.32 -1.54
C PRO A 48 -6.09 -0.38 -2.23
N ILE A 49 -5.61 -1.52 -1.72
CA ILE A 49 -4.55 -2.31 -2.38
C ILE A 49 -5.06 -2.84 -3.72
N PHE A 50 -6.27 -3.40 -3.76
CA PHE A 50 -6.88 -3.86 -5.01
C PHE A 50 -7.00 -2.74 -6.04
N GLN A 51 -7.49 -1.57 -5.61
CA GLN A 51 -7.69 -0.41 -6.50
C GLN A 51 -6.36 0.10 -7.07
N LEU A 52 -5.31 0.22 -6.24
CA LEU A 52 -3.99 0.65 -6.68
C LEU A 52 -3.38 -0.37 -7.65
N GLU A 53 -3.37 -1.65 -7.31
CA GLU A 53 -2.80 -2.69 -8.17
C GLU A 53 -3.55 -2.79 -9.50
N SER A 54 -4.88 -2.66 -9.49
CA SER A 54 -5.68 -2.64 -10.71
C SER A 54 -5.35 -1.43 -11.60
N SER A 55 -5.04 -0.27 -11.01
CA SER A 55 -4.63 0.92 -11.78
C SER A 55 -3.21 0.81 -12.38
N LEU A 56 -2.43 -0.18 -11.93
CA LEU A 56 -1.03 -0.38 -12.28
C LEU A 56 -0.76 -1.70 -13.01
N ASP A 57 -1.79 -2.45 -13.43
CA ASP A 57 -1.70 -3.76 -14.12
C ASP A 57 -0.52 -3.85 -15.09
N LYS A 58 -0.44 -2.90 -16.02
CA LYS A 58 0.57 -2.92 -17.10
C LYS A 58 1.94 -2.37 -16.68
N PHE A 59 2.01 -1.69 -15.54
CA PHE A 59 3.21 -1.00 -15.04
C PHE A 59 3.99 -1.86 -14.04
N MET A 60 3.30 -2.63 -13.20
CA MET A 60 3.92 -3.52 -12.21
C MET A 60 4.92 -4.52 -12.82
N PRO A 61 4.66 -5.15 -13.99
CA PRO A 61 5.60 -6.08 -14.61
C PRO A 61 6.94 -5.45 -14.99
N GLU A 62 7.01 -4.13 -15.25
CA GLU A 62 8.27 -3.43 -15.56
C GLU A 62 9.25 -3.48 -14.37
N PHE A 63 8.74 -3.68 -13.16
CA PHE A 63 9.50 -3.77 -11.92
C PHE A 63 9.47 -5.18 -11.32
N ASN A 64 9.01 -6.19 -12.06
CA ASN A 64 8.79 -7.55 -11.57
C ASN A 64 7.89 -7.62 -10.32
N TYR A 65 7.04 -6.60 -10.10
CA TYR A 65 6.17 -6.56 -8.93
C TYR A 65 5.00 -7.53 -9.10
N GLN A 66 4.77 -8.36 -8.08
CA GLN A 66 3.63 -9.26 -8.00
C GLN A 66 2.49 -8.62 -7.22
N ALA A 67 1.28 -8.63 -7.77
CA ALA A 67 0.09 -8.16 -7.09
C ALA A 67 -0.13 -8.92 -5.77
N ARG A 68 -0.41 -8.18 -4.70
CA ARG A 68 -0.55 -8.67 -3.33
C ARG A 68 -1.99 -8.73 -2.85
N HIS A 69 -2.94 -8.11 -3.53
CA HIS A 69 -4.36 -8.29 -3.19
C HIS A 69 -4.81 -9.77 -3.19
N PRO A 70 -4.28 -10.69 -4.04
CA PRO A 70 -4.63 -12.11 -3.94
C PRO A 70 -4.13 -12.75 -2.64
N LEU A 71 -3.01 -12.26 -2.09
CA LEU A 71 -2.47 -12.72 -0.81
C LEU A 71 -3.33 -12.26 0.36
N LEU A 72 -3.83 -11.01 0.33
CA LEU A 72 -4.84 -10.53 1.29
C LEU A 72 -6.10 -11.40 1.25
N ALA A 73 -6.55 -11.76 0.05
CA ALA A 73 -7.71 -12.63 -0.10
C ALA A 73 -7.48 -14.02 0.48
N LEU A 74 -6.28 -14.56 0.30
CA LEU A 74 -5.91 -15.85 0.85
C LEU A 74 -5.79 -15.81 2.39
N ASP A 75 -5.21 -14.76 2.96
CA ASP A 75 -5.18 -14.56 4.41
C ASP A 75 -6.61 -14.49 4.99
N LEU A 76 -7.51 -13.72 4.38
CA LEU A 76 -8.92 -13.65 4.79
C LEU A 76 -9.63 -15.01 4.70
N LYS A 77 -9.36 -15.77 3.63
CA LYS A 77 -9.90 -17.13 3.46
C LYS A 77 -9.40 -18.09 4.54
N ASN A 78 -8.11 -18.05 4.86
CA ASN A 78 -7.51 -18.87 5.92
C ASN A 78 -8.11 -18.56 7.30
N LEU A 79 -8.64 -17.35 7.49
CA LEU A 79 -9.32 -16.94 8.71
C LEU A 79 -10.80 -17.35 8.76
N GLY A 80 -11.33 -17.96 7.69
CA GLY A 80 -12.74 -18.34 7.54
C GLY A 80 -13.64 -17.21 7.07
N THR A 81 -13.08 -16.19 6.42
CA THR A 81 -13.81 -15.02 5.90
C THR A 81 -13.60 -14.84 4.40
N HIS A 82 -14.27 -13.86 3.81
CA HIS A 82 -14.14 -13.52 2.40
C HIS A 82 -13.73 -12.06 2.23
N PRO A 83 -12.99 -11.72 1.16
CA PRO A 83 -12.71 -10.34 0.82
C PRO A 83 -13.98 -9.51 0.69
N PRO A 84 -13.96 -8.24 1.10
CA PRO A 84 -15.10 -7.35 0.93
C PRO A 84 -15.41 -7.19 -0.56
N LYS A 85 -16.70 -7.13 -0.89
CA LYS A 85 -17.15 -6.84 -2.27
C LYS A 85 -16.77 -5.40 -2.61
N ILE A 86 -16.04 -5.20 -3.70
CA ILE A 86 -15.70 -3.88 -4.19
C ILE A 86 -16.85 -3.40 -5.07
N LYS A 87 -17.73 -2.56 -4.50
CA LYS A 87 -18.97 -2.12 -5.15
C LYS A 87 -18.76 -1.03 -6.19
N ASN A 88 -17.71 -0.22 -6.05
CA ASN A 88 -17.39 0.86 -6.97
C ASN A 88 -15.91 0.75 -7.36
N LEU A 89 -15.66 0.13 -8.51
CA LEU A 89 -14.43 0.35 -9.25
C LEU A 89 -14.58 1.70 -9.96
N SER A 90 -14.65 2.80 -9.21
CA SER A 90 -14.10 4.03 -9.76
C SER A 90 -12.60 3.74 -9.86
N HIS A 91 -12.20 3.10 -10.96
CA HIS A 91 -10.80 2.87 -11.26
C HIS A 91 -10.10 4.19 -10.97
N LEU A 92 -9.05 4.20 -10.16
CA LEU A 92 -8.24 5.40 -10.06
C LEU A 92 -7.75 5.69 -11.48
N GLN A 93 -8.43 6.62 -12.14
CA GLN A 93 -8.13 6.91 -13.53
C GLN A 93 -6.90 7.77 -13.52
N LEU A 94 -5.78 7.14 -13.83
CA LEU A 94 -4.56 7.84 -14.11
C LEU A 94 -4.74 8.57 -15.43
N SER A 95 -4.65 9.90 -15.40
CA SER A 95 -4.82 10.73 -16.59
C SER A 95 -3.58 10.70 -17.49
N CYS A 96 -2.44 10.20 -16.99
CA CYS A 96 -1.22 10.01 -17.75
C CYS A 96 -0.30 8.96 -17.11
N GLU A 97 0.63 8.43 -17.91
CA GLU A 97 1.62 7.42 -17.50
C GLU A 97 2.48 7.87 -16.33
N ILE A 98 2.80 9.17 -16.24
CA ILE A 98 3.67 9.73 -15.21
C ILE A 98 3.09 9.56 -13.80
N GLN A 99 1.76 9.57 -13.65
CA GLN A 99 1.13 9.41 -12.34
C GLN A 99 1.34 8.00 -11.75
N LYS A 100 1.65 7.00 -12.58
CA LYS A 100 1.92 5.62 -12.14
C LYS A 100 3.08 5.56 -11.14
N TYR A 101 4.11 6.40 -11.32
CA TYR A 101 5.23 6.48 -10.38
C TYR A 101 4.78 6.89 -8.96
N GLY A 102 3.79 7.77 -8.85
CA GLY A 102 3.26 8.21 -7.55
C GLY A 102 2.48 7.12 -6.83
N HIS A 103 1.57 6.43 -7.54
CA HIS A 103 0.84 5.29 -6.96
C HIS A 103 1.76 4.14 -6.61
N PHE A 104 2.69 3.82 -7.50
CA PHE A 104 3.63 2.72 -7.29
C PHE A 104 4.61 3.02 -6.15
N TYR A 105 5.00 4.28 -5.96
CA TYR A 105 5.76 4.72 -4.79
C TYR A 105 5.04 4.37 -3.47
N VAL A 106 3.73 4.62 -3.38
CA VAL A 106 2.93 4.27 -2.19
C VAL A 106 2.81 2.76 -2.03
N LEU A 107 2.49 2.06 -3.12
CA LEU A 107 2.28 0.61 -3.12
C LEU A 107 3.54 -0.14 -2.68
N VAL A 108 4.68 0.16 -3.27
CA VAL A 108 5.96 -0.49 -2.93
C VAL A 108 6.47 0.01 -1.59
N GLY A 109 6.30 1.30 -1.27
CA GLY A 109 6.68 1.86 0.03
C GLY A 109 5.99 1.15 1.20
N SER A 110 4.71 0.79 1.03
CA SER A 110 3.93 0.06 2.05
C SER A 110 4.49 -1.34 2.38
N GLN A 111 5.28 -1.95 1.48
CA GLN A 111 5.89 -3.27 1.72
C GLN A 111 6.97 -3.22 2.80
N LEU A 112 7.64 -2.08 2.98
CA LEU A 112 8.80 -1.98 3.86
C LEU A 112 8.41 -2.16 5.34
N GLY A 113 7.23 -1.67 5.72
CA GLY A 113 6.66 -1.88 7.06
C GLY A 113 6.02 -3.26 7.24
N GLY A 114 5.67 -3.94 6.15
CA GLY A 114 4.95 -5.21 6.19
C GLY A 114 5.69 -6.30 6.97
N HIS A 115 7.01 -6.41 6.78
CA HIS A 115 7.82 -7.41 7.51
C HIS A 115 7.81 -7.19 9.03
N ILE A 116 7.72 -5.94 9.50
CA ILE A 116 7.62 -5.64 10.94
C ILE A 116 6.30 -6.17 11.49
N ILE A 117 5.21 -5.94 10.74
CA ILE A 117 3.87 -6.41 11.10
C ILE A 117 3.83 -7.95 11.09
N ALA A 118 4.37 -8.60 10.06
CA ALA A 118 4.43 -10.06 9.99
C ALA A 118 5.20 -10.68 11.16
N ASN A 119 6.37 -10.14 11.49
CA ASN A 119 7.17 -10.60 12.63
C ASN A 119 6.39 -10.47 13.95
N HIS A 120 5.71 -9.34 14.16
CA HIS A 120 4.88 -9.14 15.35
C HIS A 120 3.73 -10.16 15.43
N ILE A 121 3.01 -10.38 14.32
CA ILE A 121 1.92 -11.37 14.27
C ILE A 121 2.46 -12.78 14.56
N ASN A 122 3.57 -13.18 13.95
CA ASN A 122 4.16 -14.50 14.15
C ASN A 122 4.61 -14.74 15.61
N GLN A 123 5.05 -13.69 16.30
CA GLN A 123 5.44 -13.76 17.71
C GLN A 123 4.25 -13.88 18.67
N HIS A 124 3.14 -13.21 18.36
CA HIS A 124 2.01 -13.07 19.29
C HIS A 124 0.74 -13.84 18.89
N ALA A 125 0.69 -14.39 17.67
CA ALA A 125 -0.44 -15.14 17.12
C ALA A 125 0.03 -16.10 16.00
N ASN A 126 0.86 -17.08 16.36
CA ASN A 126 1.49 -18.06 15.47
C ASN A 126 0.56 -18.87 14.53
N ASN A 127 -0.75 -18.87 14.79
CA ASN A 127 -1.76 -19.57 13.97
C ASN A 127 -2.38 -18.68 12.88
N LEU A 128 -2.00 -17.41 12.78
CA LEU A 128 -2.52 -16.49 11.76
C LEU A 128 -1.61 -16.48 10.53
N SER A 129 -2.22 -16.56 9.35
CA SER A 129 -1.55 -16.43 8.05
C SER A 129 -1.10 -15.00 7.82
N THR A 130 0.14 -14.78 7.39
CA THR A 130 0.78 -13.46 7.18
C THR A 130 1.24 -13.23 5.74
N LEU A 131 0.66 -13.94 4.77
CA LEU A 131 1.14 -13.99 3.38
C LEU A 131 1.26 -12.60 2.75
N PHE A 132 0.27 -11.73 2.99
CA PHE A 132 0.31 -10.35 2.50
C PHE A 132 1.48 -9.56 3.09
N PHE A 133 1.69 -9.64 4.41
CA PHE A 133 2.71 -8.86 5.11
C PHE A 133 4.13 -9.39 4.86
N ASP A 134 4.28 -10.70 4.62
CA ASP A 134 5.55 -11.34 4.29
C ASP A 134 5.99 -11.20 2.83
N SER A 135 5.09 -10.77 1.94
CA SER A 135 5.38 -10.58 0.51
C SER A 135 6.23 -9.34 0.17
N SER A 136 6.98 -8.80 1.13
CA SER A 136 7.80 -7.61 0.91
C SER A 136 8.98 -7.90 -0.02
N ASP A 137 9.16 -7.09 -1.07
CA ASP A 137 10.32 -7.18 -1.95
C ASP A 137 11.14 -5.88 -1.94
N LYS A 138 12.26 -5.91 -1.21
CA LYS A 138 13.18 -4.77 -1.11
C LYS A 138 13.88 -4.46 -2.44
N GLN A 139 13.93 -5.40 -3.38
CA GLN A 139 14.52 -5.17 -4.71
C GLN A 139 13.64 -4.26 -5.55
N VAL A 140 12.32 -4.47 -5.54
CA VAL A 140 11.36 -3.59 -6.24
C VAL A 140 11.48 -2.15 -5.76
N TRP A 141 11.59 -1.94 -4.44
CA TRP A 141 11.81 -0.61 -3.87
C TRP A 141 13.11 0.02 -4.39
N LYS A 142 14.21 -0.73 -4.36
CA LYS A 142 15.50 -0.24 -4.87
C LYS A 142 15.42 0.11 -6.36
N GLN A 143 14.77 -0.73 -7.17
CA GLN A 143 14.60 -0.50 -8.59
C GLN A 143 13.80 0.78 -8.84
N LEU A 144 12.64 0.96 -8.19
CA LEU A 144 11.83 2.16 -8.31
C LEU A 144 12.60 3.43 -7.93
N ILE A 145 13.28 3.41 -6.79
CA ILE A 145 14.09 4.55 -6.33
C ILE A 145 15.21 4.86 -7.32
N ASN A 146 15.86 3.85 -7.89
CA ASN A 146 16.88 4.05 -8.91
C ASN A 146 16.30 4.67 -10.18
N THR A 147 15.16 4.15 -10.67
CA THR A 147 14.45 4.71 -11.83
C THR A 147 14.09 6.18 -11.62
N ILE A 148 13.52 6.54 -10.46
CA ILE A 148 13.17 7.94 -10.13
C ILE A 148 14.42 8.81 -10.02
N ASN A 149 15.54 8.29 -9.52
CA ASN A 149 16.79 9.07 -9.42
C ASN A 149 17.45 9.31 -10.79
N GLN A 150 17.29 8.39 -11.75
CA GLN A 150 17.92 8.45 -13.07
C GLN A 150 17.05 9.17 -14.12
N ALA A 151 15.73 9.18 -13.92
CA ALA A 151 14.81 9.85 -14.82
C ALA A 151 14.91 11.38 -14.73
N THR A 152 14.71 12.06 -15.85
CA THR A 152 14.57 13.52 -15.91
C THR A 152 13.09 13.86 -16.04
N PHE A 153 12.50 14.36 -14.95
CA PHE A 153 11.13 14.86 -14.94
C PHE A 153 11.14 16.38 -14.99
N ASN A 154 10.25 16.97 -15.79
CA ASN A 154 9.99 18.40 -15.70
C ASN A 154 9.13 18.73 -14.46
N GLN A 155 8.98 20.01 -14.14
CA GLN A 155 8.24 20.45 -12.95
C GLN A 155 6.77 20.02 -12.94
N GLU A 156 6.12 19.95 -14.10
CA GLU A 156 4.72 19.50 -14.21
C GLU A 156 4.61 18.00 -13.91
N GLN A 157 5.52 17.20 -14.46
CA GLN A 157 5.60 15.76 -14.21
C GLN A 157 5.90 15.47 -12.74
N GLU A 158 6.85 16.17 -12.13
CA GLU A 158 7.12 16.06 -10.68
C GLU A 158 5.86 16.33 -9.85
N ALA A 159 5.11 17.39 -10.19
CA ALA A 159 3.86 17.73 -9.51
C ALA A 159 2.78 16.65 -9.70
N GLN A 160 2.67 16.07 -10.89
CA GLN A 160 1.75 14.96 -11.18
C GLN A 160 2.10 13.69 -10.38
N ILE A 161 3.39 13.35 -10.26
CA ILE A 161 3.87 12.21 -9.47
C ILE A 161 3.53 12.42 -7.99
N ILE A 162 3.81 13.60 -7.45
CA ILE A 162 3.53 13.93 -6.04
C ILE A 162 2.02 13.88 -5.78
N LYS A 163 1.22 14.52 -6.65
CA LYS A 163 -0.25 14.50 -6.52
C LYS A 163 -0.79 13.08 -6.55
N ALA A 164 -0.30 12.22 -7.45
CA ALA A 164 -0.70 10.83 -7.52
C ALA A 164 -0.34 10.06 -6.25
N ALA A 165 0.86 10.25 -5.69
CA ALA A 165 1.20 9.62 -4.41
C ALA A 165 0.26 10.06 -3.28
N THR A 166 -0.09 11.35 -3.21
CA THR A 166 -1.07 11.85 -2.24
C THR A 166 -2.44 11.18 -2.42
N THR A 167 -2.97 11.11 -3.64
CA THR A 167 -4.28 10.48 -3.90
C THR A 167 -4.28 8.98 -3.62
N ALA A 168 -3.15 8.29 -3.84
CA ALA A 168 -3.00 6.91 -3.43
C ALA A 168 -3.08 6.72 -1.91
N PHE A 169 -2.49 7.63 -1.13
CA PHE A 169 -2.63 7.60 0.34
C PHE A 169 -4.06 7.91 0.80
N GLU A 170 -4.78 8.79 0.11
CA GLU A 170 -6.18 9.13 0.43
C GLU A 170 -7.12 7.92 0.38
N LEU A 171 -6.82 6.91 -0.45
CA LEU A 171 -7.56 5.63 -0.47
C LEU A 171 -7.51 4.87 0.86
N PHE A 172 -6.47 5.09 1.64
CA PHE A 172 -6.28 4.48 2.96
C PHE A 172 -6.71 5.41 4.08
N LEU A 173 -7.38 6.53 3.81
CA LEU A 173 -8.01 7.30 4.86
C LEU A 173 -9.39 6.70 5.17
N PRO A 174 -9.82 6.71 6.45
CA PRO A 174 -11.20 6.36 6.80
C PRO A 174 -12.16 7.23 5.98
N SER A 175 -13.18 6.62 5.36
CA SER A 175 -14.26 7.37 4.73
C SER A 175 -14.80 8.40 5.72
N LYS A 176 -14.99 9.65 5.27
CA LYS A 176 -15.57 10.74 6.08
C LYS A 176 -17.09 10.58 6.28
N ASP A 177 -17.58 9.35 6.39
CA ASP A 177 -18.99 9.10 6.69
C ASP A 177 -19.20 9.33 8.19
N ILE A 178 -19.57 10.58 8.51
CA ILE A 178 -20.29 10.99 9.72
C ILE A 178 -21.78 10.83 9.43
#